data_AF-A0A1B6G0K1-F1
#
_entry.id   AF-A0A1B6G0K1-F1
#
_cell.length_a   1.000
_cell.length_b   1.000
_cell.length_c   1.000
_cell.angle_alpha   90.00
_cell.angle_beta   90.00
_cell.angle_gamma   90.00
#
_symmetry.space_group_name_H-M   'P 1'
#
loop_
_entity.id
_entity.type
_entity.pdbx_description
1 polymer ?
#
loop_
_entity_poly.entity_id
_entity_poly.type
_entity_poly.pdbx_seq_one_letter_code
_entity_poly.pdbx_strand_id
1 'polypeptide(L)'
;LVYSQVHLIQMKTGFASVVAFLFILEAVCGVYVGGEKPIDPSDTENVKQAKAMLKEGLEQEMMDQPGYKTKITLKDVKVKKQVVSGTRYNMEATVVYETKCITVPALCKPQATRTANCKTSFWLPLGKDAKLQYTDDGQPQCAV
;
A
#
# COMPACT_ATOMS: atom_id res chain seq x y z
N LEU A 1 50.14 54.18 -11.37
CA LEU A 1 49.11 53.13 -11.25
C LEU A 1 47.75 53.81 -11.22
N VAL A 2 47.07 53.79 -12.39
CA VAL A 2 45.62 53.85 -12.70
C VAL A 2 44.74 54.80 -11.83
N TYR A 3 44.35 56.00 -12.32
CA TYR A 3 43.06 56.34 -13.01
C TYR A 3 41.82 55.83 -12.25
N SER A 4 40.70 56.53 -12.03
CA SER A 4 40.21 57.91 -12.18
C SER A 4 38.82 57.91 -11.51
N GLN A 5 38.35 59.08 -11.08
CA GLN A 5 37.02 59.36 -10.52
C GLN A 5 35.87 58.70 -11.31
N VAL A 6 34.91 58.08 -10.60
CA VAL A 6 33.58 57.78 -11.14
C VAL A 6 32.52 58.36 -10.22
N HIS A 7 31.75 59.26 -10.82
CA HIS A 7 30.59 59.96 -10.29
C HIS A 7 29.49 59.05 -9.77
N LEU A 8 28.80 59.57 -8.76
CA LEU A 8 27.44 59.27 -8.33
C LEU A 8 26.49 58.98 -9.51
N ILE A 9 25.83 57.81 -9.49
CA ILE A 9 24.50 57.63 -10.11
C ILE A 9 23.57 57.02 -9.06
N GLN A 10 22.43 57.68 -8.95
CA GLN A 10 21.28 57.46 -8.10
C GLN A 10 20.59 56.09 -8.26
N MET A 11 19.71 55.83 -7.28
CA MET A 11 18.50 55.01 -7.30
C MET A 11 18.50 53.62 -6.67
N LYS A 12 17.70 53.57 -5.60
CA LYS A 12 16.69 52.56 -5.25
C LYS A 12 17.18 51.24 -4.65
N THR A 13 17.05 51.18 -3.32
CA THR A 13 16.34 50.13 -2.58
C THR A 13 15.85 48.98 -3.45
N GLY A 14 16.57 47.85 -3.44
CA GLY A 14 16.14 46.73 -4.27
C GLY A 14 16.93 45.44 -4.23
N PHE A 15 17.81 45.15 -3.26
CA PHE A 15 18.58 43.90 -3.29
C PHE A 15 18.89 43.29 -1.91
N ALA A 16 17.92 43.31 -0.99
CA ALA A 16 18.08 42.62 0.31
C ALA A 16 16.98 41.59 0.60
N SER A 17 16.09 41.27 -0.35
CA SER A 17 14.89 40.46 -0.08
C SER A 17 14.58 39.39 -1.13
N VAL A 18 15.60 38.78 -1.73
CA VAL A 18 15.40 37.59 -2.60
C VAL A 18 16.07 36.34 -2.04
N VAL A 19 17.10 36.48 -1.19
CA VAL A 19 17.82 35.32 -0.62
C VAL A 19 17.07 34.71 0.58
N ALA A 20 16.21 35.47 1.27
CA ALA A 20 15.44 34.95 2.41
C ALA A 20 14.22 34.10 2.00
N PHE A 21 13.75 34.18 0.75
CA PHE A 21 12.58 33.40 0.28
C PHE A 21 12.95 32.03 -0.30
N LEU A 22 14.22 31.79 -0.64
CA LEU A 22 14.65 30.49 -1.18
C LEU A 22 14.82 29.41 -0.10
N PHE A 23 14.96 29.79 1.18
CA PHE A 23 15.15 28.84 2.28
C PHE A 23 13.88 28.49 3.06
N ILE A 24 12.74 29.11 2.74
CA ILE A 24 11.44 28.79 3.39
C ILE A 24 10.67 27.71 2.61
N LEU A 25 11.05 27.43 1.36
CA LEU A 25 10.39 26.42 0.52
C LEU A 25 10.88 24.98 0.77
N GLU A 26 11.97 24.79 1.51
CA GLU A 26 12.50 23.44 1.82
C GLU A 26 11.84 22.80 3.05
N ALA A 27 10.90 23.48 3.69
CA ALA A 27 10.10 22.94 4.80
C ALA A 27 8.71 22.41 4.36
N VAL A 28 8.47 22.26 3.06
CA VAL A 28 7.23 21.65 2.55
C VAL A 28 7.50 20.19 2.18
N CYS A 29 6.97 19.30 3.01
CA CYS A 29 6.90 17.85 2.82
C CYS A 29 8.25 17.11 2.86
N GLY A 30 8.75 16.89 4.08
CA GLY A 30 9.59 15.75 4.41
C GLY A 30 8.81 14.44 4.19
N VAL A 31 8.61 14.06 2.92
CA VAL A 31 8.18 12.72 2.55
C VAL A 31 9.40 11.84 2.77
N TYR A 32 9.50 11.25 3.96
CA TYR A 32 10.42 10.15 4.21
C TYR A 32 10.00 8.96 3.33
N VAL A 33 10.48 8.94 2.09
CA VAL A 33 10.30 7.86 1.13
C VAL A 33 11.12 6.67 1.61
N GLY A 34 10.50 5.49 1.70
CA GLY A 34 11.25 4.23 1.78
C GLY A 34 11.07 3.37 3.03
N GLY A 35 10.49 3.86 4.13
CA GLY A 35 10.26 3.07 5.34
C GLY A 35 8.84 2.50 5.46
N GLU A 36 8.70 1.25 5.91
CA GLU A 36 7.40 0.75 6.39
C GLU A 36 7.00 1.45 7.67
N LYS A 37 5.75 1.89 7.74
CA LYS A 37 5.14 2.57 8.88
C LYS A 37 3.84 1.86 9.29
N PRO A 38 3.41 2.02 10.55
CA PRO A 38 2.06 1.64 10.96
C PRO A 38 0.99 2.32 10.11
N ILE A 39 -0.20 1.72 10.08
CA ILE A 39 -1.39 2.27 9.43
C ILE A 39 -1.95 3.42 10.26
N ASP A 40 -2.34 4.51 9.58
CA ASP A 40 -3.02 5.63 10.22
C ASP A 40 -4.55 5.45 10.14
N PRO A 41 -5.34 6.08 11.02
CA PRO A 41 -6.80 6.01 10.97
C PRO A 41 -7.41 6.41 9.61
N SER A 42 -6.76 7.31 8.87
CA SER A 42 -7.18 7.75 7.53
C SER A 42 -7.09 6.66 6.46
N ASP A 43 -6.31 5.60 6.71
CA ASP A 43 -6.13 4.48 5.77
C ASP A 43 -7.23 3.41 5.90
N THR A 44 -8.20 3.58 6.80
CA THR A 44 -9.19 2.54 7.16
C THR A 44 -9.93 1.95 5.96
N GLU A 45 -10.45 2.80 5.05
CA GLU A 45 -11.18 2.31 3.88
C GLU A 45 -10.25 1.64 2.87
N ASN A 46 -9.02 2.14 2.69
CA ASN A 46 -8.03 1.52 1.82
C ASN A 46 -7.61 0.14 2.34
N VAL A 47 -7.42 0.01 3.66
CA VAL A 47 -7.10 -1.27 4.30
C VAL A 47 -8.27 -2.25 4.19
N LYS A 48 -9.51 -1.78 4.32
CA LYS A 48 -10.71 -2.60 4.13
C LYS A 48 -10.81 -3.10 2.69
N GLN A 49 -10.55 -2.23 1.70
CA GLN A 49 -10.50 -2.61 0.30
C GLN A 49 -9.38 -3.63 0.02
N ALA A 50 -8.18 -3.40 0.56
CA ALA A 50 -7.05 -4.32 0.45
C ALA A 50 -7.39 -5.72 0.98
N LYS A 51 -8.04 -5.80 2.15
CA LYS A 51 -8.49 -7.08 2.73
C LYS A 51 -9.52 -7.78 1.85
N ALA A 52 -10.45 -7.03 1.27
CA ALA A 52 -11.45 -7.59 0.36
C ALA A 52 -10.80 -8.14 -0.91
N MET A 53 -9.88 -7.38 -1.52
CA MET A 53 -9.12 -7.83 -2.68
C MET A 53 -8.32 -9.10 -2.37
N LEU A 54 -7.57 -9.13 -1.25
CA LEU A 54 -6.85 -10.34 -0.83
C LEU A 54 -7.79 -11.56 -0.74
N LYS A 55 -8.95 -11.40 -0.09
CA LYS A 55 -9.91 -12.49 0.05
C LYS A 55 -10.42 -12.98 -1.30
N GLU A 56 -10.77 -12.05 -2.19
CA GLU A 56 -11.25 -12.37 -3.54
C GLU A 56 -10.17 -13.09 -4.37
N GLY A 57 -8.92 -12.62 -4.34
CA GLY A 57 -7.80 -13.28 -5.03
C GLY A 57 -7.59 -14.71 -4.54
N LEU A 58 -7.63 -14.93 -3.22
CA LEU A 58 -7.52 -16.27 -2.64
C LEU A 58 -8.70 -17.18 -3.00
N GLU A 59 -9.91 -16.62 -3.12
CA GLU A 59 -11.11 -17.36 -3.55
C GLU A 59 -11.01 -17.76 -5.03
N GLN A 60 -10.46 -16.90 -5.90
CA GLN A 60 -10.26 -17.19 -7.32
C GLN A 60 -9.18 -18.26 -7.57
N GLU A 61 -8.14 -18.31 -6.76
CA GLU A 61 -7.07 -19.33 -6.87
C GLU A 61 -7.52 -20.73 -6.42
N MET A 62 -8.54 -20.81 -5.57
CA MET A 62 -9.09 -22.10 -5.14
C MET A 62 -9.91 -22.71 -6.27
N MET A 63 -9.37 -23.77 -6.89
CA MET A 63 -10.19 -24.63 -7.75
C MET A 63 -11.19 -25.39 -6.89
N ASP A 64 -12.45 -24.96 -6.91
CA ASP A 64 -13.57 -25.66 -6.27
C ASP A 64 -13.58 -27.12 -6.76
N GLN A 65 -13.27 -28.05 -5.85
CA GLN A 65 -13.43 -29.47 -6.16
C GLN A 65 -14.93 -29.77 -6.29
N PRO A 66 -15.35 -30.52 -7.32
CA PRO A 66 -16.76 -30.88 -7.49
C PRO A 66 -17.34 -31.49 -6.21
N GLY A 67 -18.44 -30.90 -5.72
CA GLY A 67 -19.13 -31.35 -4.51
C GLY A 67 -18.57 -30.79 -3.20
N TYR A 68 -17.53 -29.96 -3.25
CA TYR A 68 -16.97 -29.24 -2.11
C TYR A 68 -17.05 -27.73 -2.31
N LYS A 69 -17.16 -27.01 -1.20
CA LYS A 69 -17.03 -25.56 -1.16
C LYS A 69 -16.00 -25.18 -0.11
N THR A 70 -15.03 -24.37 -0.50
CA THR A 70 -14.03 -23.86 0.44
C THR A 70 -14.42 -22.48 0.94
N LYS A 71 -14.42 -22.31 2.27
CA LYS A 71 -14.58 -21.03 2.92
C LYS A 71 -13.21 -20.52 3.34
N ILE A 72 -12.91 -19.28 2.96
CA ILE A 72 -11.66 -18.61 3.32
C ILE A 72 -11.93 -17.63 4.46
N THR A 73 -11.12 -17.71 5.52
CA THR A 73 -11.16 -16.79 6.64
C THR A 73 -9.77 -16.19 6.86
N LEU A 74 -9.68 -14.85 6.85
CA LEU A 74 -8.46 -14.13 7.20
C LEU A 74 -8.39 -13.94 8.72
N LYS A 75 -7.26 -14.32 9.33
CA LYS A 75 -6.92 -14.14 10.74
C LYS A 75 -5.60 -13.38 10.88
N ASP A 76 -5.39 -12.79 12.05
CA ASP A 76 -4.12 -12.13 12.43
C ASP A 76 -3.60 -11.14 11.39
N VAL A 77 -4.52 -10.42 10.73
CA VAL A 77 -4.18 -9.55 9.61
C VAL A 77 -3.36 -8.36 10.10
N LYS A 78 -2.09 -8.31 9.67
CA LYS A 78 -1.18 -7.20 9.90
C LYS A 78 -1.04 -6.42 8.60
N VAL A 79 -1.10 -5.10 8.72
CA VAL A 79 -0.92 -4.21 7.58
C VAL A 79 0.06 -3.13 7.97
N LYS A 80 0.96 -2.81 7.06
CA LYS A 80 1.87 -1.68 7.13
C LYS A 80 1.77 -0.88 5.85
N LYS A 81 2.14 0.39 5.89
CA LYS A 81 2.21 1.23 4.71
C LYS A 81 3.61 1.73 4.43
N GLN A 82 3.88 2.02 3.17
CA GLN A 82 5.11 2.62 2.71
C GLN A 82 4.77 3.73 1.72
N VAL A 83 5.31 4.92 1.96
CA VAL A 83 5.15 6.04 1.03
C VAL A 83 6.20 5.91 -0.07
N VAL A 84 5.73 5.82 -1.31
CA VAL A 84 6.50 5.70 -2.56
C VAL A 84 5.96 6.75 -3.54
N SER A 85 5.92 6.48 -4.85
CA SER A 85 5.13 7.25 -5.83
C SER A 85 3.61 7.02 -5.66
N GLY A 86 3.12 7.11 -4.43
CA GLY A 86 1.81 6.66 -3.97
C GLY A 86 1.91 6.05 -2.57
N THR A 87 0.92 5.26 -2.19
CA THR A 87 0.94 4.50 -0.93
C THR A 87 0.94 3.01 -1.25
N ARG A 88 1.96 2.29 -0.81
CA ARG A 88 1.99 0.83 -0.85
C ARG A 88 1.51 0.30 0.51
N TYR A 89 0.56 -0.63 0.51
CA TYR A 89 0.04 -1.34 1.67
C TYR A 89 0.54 -2.79 1.63
N ASN A 90 1.43 -3.13 2.56
CA ASN A 90 1.98 -4.48 2.70
C ASN A 90 1.14 -5.22 3.75
N MET A 91 0.62 -6.39 3.39
CA MET A 91 -0.29 -7.16 4.22
C MET A 91 0.27 -8.56 4.47
N GLU A 92 0.18 -8.99 5.73
CA GLU A 92 0.42 -10.36 6.15
C GLU A 92 -0.85 -10.85 6.85
N ALA A 93 -1.31 -12.05 6.49
CA ALA A 93 -2.50 -12.64 7.09
C ALA A 93 -2.33 -14.15 7.24
N THR A 94 -2.83 -14.68 8.35
CA THR A 94 -3.05 -16.11 8.52
C THR A 94 -4.35 -16.46 7.81
N VAL A 95 -4.29 -17.26 6.74
CA VAL A 95 -5.45 -17.69 5.97
C VAL A 95 -5.85 -19.08 6.39
N VAL A 96 -7.12 -19.24 6.78
CA VAL A 96 -7.71 -20.53 7.13
C VAL A 96 -8.66 -20.96 6.02
N TYR A 97 -8.39 -22.13 5.46
CA TYR A 97 -9.18 -22.78 4.41
C TYR A 97 -10.01 -23.91 5.02
N GLU A 98 -11.33 -23.71 5.06
CA GLU A 98 -12.29 -24.70 5.55
C GLU A 98 -13.07 -25.27 4.36
N THR A 99 -12.79 -26.53 4.00
CA THR A 99 -13.47 -27.17 2.87
C THR A 99 -14.60 -28.04 3.37
N LYS A 100 -15.83 -27.76 2.93
CA LYS A 100 -17.03 -28.51 3.34
C LYS A 100 -17.68 -29.17 2.14
N CYS A 101 -18.11 -30.41 2.32
CA CYS A 101 -18.95 -31.11 1.36
C CYS A 101 -20.31 -30.41 1.27
N ILE A 102 -20.74 -30.08 0.06
CA ILE A 102 -22.07 -29.50 -0.22
C ILE A 102 -23.03 -30.51 -0.86
N THR A 103 -22.53 -31.71 -1.19
CA THR A 103 -23.31 -32.84 -1.70
C THR A 103 -23.68 -33.81 -0.58
N VAL A 104 -24.18 -35.00 -0.95
CA VAL A 104 -24.49 -36.08 0.00
C VAL A 104 -23.24 -36.43 0.83
N PRO A 105 -23.27 -36.28 2.17
CA PRO A 105 -22.10 -36.47 3.02
C PRO A 105 -21.42 -37.83 2.87
N ALA A 106 -22.19 -38.88 2.58
CA ALA A 106 -21.67 -40.24 2.38
C ALA A 106 -20.74 -40.39 1.15
N LEU A 107 -20.79 -39.45 0.20
CA LEU A 107 -19.95 -39.46 -1.00
C LEU A 107 -18.65 -38.64 -0.82
N CYS A 108 -18.53 -37.93 0.29
CA CYS A 108 -17.43 -37.01 0.53
C CYS A 108 -16.41 -37.60 1.50
N LYS A 109 -15.12 -37.50 1.14
CA LYS A 109 -14.01 -37.68 2.07
C LYS A 109 -13.92 -36.47 3.02
N PRO A 110 -13.60 -36.69 4.30
CA PRO A 110 -13.26 -35.60 5.21
C PRO A 110 -12.09 -34.79 4.66
N GLN A 111 -12.22 -33.47 4.69
CA GLN A 111 -11.15 -32.55 4.33
C GLN A 111 -10.62 -31.90 5.61
N ALA A 112 -9.30 -31.93 5.80
CA ALA A 112 -8.67 -31.23 6.90
C ALA A 112 -8.69 -29.71 6.65
N THR A 113 -8.93 -28.94 7.71
CA THR A 113 -8.69 -27.50 7.68
C THR A 113 -7.22 -27.23 7.41
N ARG A 114 -6.93 -26.36 6.44
CA ARG A 114 -5.57 -25.93 6.12
C ARG A 114 -5.37 -24.50 6.57
N THR A 115 -4.16 -24.18 6.98
CA THR A 115 -3.76 -22.82 7.35
C THR A 115 -2.53 -22.46 6.54
N ALA A 116 -2.45 -21.24 6.04
CA ALA A 116 -1.26 -20.72 5.39
C ALA A 116 -1.01 -19.28 5.84
N ASN A 117 0.25 -18.88 5.93
CA ASN A 117 0.64 -17.49 6.10
C ASN A 117 0.79 -16.86 4.72
N CYS A 118 -0.04 -15.88 4.41
CA CYS A 118 -0.04 -15.20 3.13
C CYS A 118 0.48 -13.79 3.25
N LYS A 119 1.32 -13.39 2.31
CA LYS A 119 1.82 -12.04 2.14
C LYS A 119 1.35 -11.47 0.81
N THR A 120 0.94 -10.23 0.81
CA THR A 120 0.59 -9.52 -0.43
C THR A 120 0.87 -8.04 -0.27
N SER A 121 0.90 -7.32 -1.37
CA SER A 121 1.12 -5.88 -1.36
C SER A 121 0.25 -5.21 -2.41
N PHE A 122 -0.35 -4.10 -1.99
CA PHE A 122 -1.24 -3.30 -2.80
C PHE A 122 -0.67 -1.90 -2.99
N TRP A 123 -0.85 -1.30 -4.15
CA TRP A 123 -0.42 0.06 -4.45
C TRP A 123 -1.61 0.95 -4.76
N LEU A 124 -1.68 2.08 -4.06
CA LEU A 124 -2.59 3.18 -4.35
C LEU A 124 -1.78 4.29 -5.01
N PRO A 125 -1.95 4.55 -6.32
CA PRO A 125 -1.28 5.67 -6.98
C PRO A 125 -1.77 7.01 -6.44
N LEU A 126 -1.03 8.08 -6.72
CA LEU A 126 -1.46 9.43 -6.40
C LEU A 126 -2.62 9.86 -7.33
N GLY A 127 -3.67 10.42 -6.76
CA GLY A 127 -4.82 10.94 -7.52
C GLY A 127 -6.12 10.89 -6.71
N LYS A 128 -7.05 11.81 -6.99
CA LYS A 128 -8.35 11.86 -6.27
C LYS A 128 -9.24 10.64 -6.52
N ASP A 129 -9.11 10.00 -7.69
CA ASP A 129 -9.89 8.84 -8.10
C ASP A 129 -9.02 7.57 -8.25
N ALA A 130 -7.83 7.61 -7.65
CA ALA A 130 -6.92 6.48 -7.66
C ALA A 130 -7.55 5.26 -6.99
N LYS A 131 -7.41 4.10 -7.62
CA LYS A 131 -7.87 2.82 -7.06
C LYS A 131 -6.69 1.99 -6.62
N LEU A 132 -6.92 1.25 -5.54
CA LEU A 132 -5.99 0.26 -5.04
C LEU A 132 -5.76 -0.84 -6.10
N GLN A 133 -4.50 -1.20 -6.33
CA GLN A 133 -4.07 -2.18 -7.31
C GLN A 133 -3.15 -3.19 -6.65
N TYR A 134 -3.05 -4.40 -7.20
CA TYR A 134 -1.98 -5.32 -6.78
C TYR A 134 -0.62 -4.82 -7.25
N THR A 135 0.42 -5.27 -6.57
CA THR A 135 1.82 -5.08 -7.00
C THR A 135 2.29 -6.26 -7.84
N ASP A 136 3.14 -5.96 -8.83
CA ASP A 136 4.01 -6.77 -9.69
C ASP A 136 3.51 -8.12 -10.27
N ASP A 137 2.72 -8.94 -9.56
CA ASP A 137 2.19 -10.23 -10.06
C ASP A 137 0.73 -10.53 -9.66
N GLY A 138 0.05 -9.67 -8.91
CA GLY A 138 -1.39 -9.86 -8.63
C GLY A 138 -1.73 -10.92 -7.57
N GLN A 139 -0.83 -11.88 -7.32
CA GLN A 139 -1.13 -13.05 -6.50
C GLN A 139 -0.56 -12.94 -5.07
N PRO A 140 -1.33 -13.36 -4.04
CA PRO A 140 -0.82 -13.49 -2.69
C PRO A 140 0.19 -14.64 -2.59
N GLN A 141 1.34 -14.37 -1.97
CA GLN A 141 2.37 -15.39 -1.71
C GLN A 141 2.04 -16.11 -0.41
N CYS A 142 1.61 -17.36 -0.49
CA CYS A 142 1.19 -18.15 0.66
C CYS A 142 2.17 -19.30 0.97
N ALA A 143 2.56 -19.44 2.23
CA ALA A 143 3.36 -20.54 2.74
C ALA A 143 2.60 -21.30 3.85
N VAL A 144 2.59 -22.63 3.78
CA VAL A 144 1.95 -23.54 4.75
C VAL A 144 2.87 -23.82 5.91
#